data_AF-A0A1V4ZJ90-F1
#
_entry.id   AF-A0A1V4ZJ90-F1
#
_cell.length_a   1.000
_cell.length_b   1.000
_cell.length_c   1.000
_cell.angle_alpha   90.00
_cell.angle_beta   90.00
_cell.angle_gamma   90.00
#
_symmetry.space_group_name_H-M   'P 1'
#
loop_
_entity.id
_entity.type
_entity.pdbx_description
1 polymer ?
#
loop_
_entity_poly.entity_id
_entity_poly.type
_entity_poly.pdbx_seq_one_letter_code
_entity_poly.pdbx_strand_id
1 'polypeptide(L)'
;MDNILKDTAGLGILFWLVGYLAGIVVFFTPYKDSMAWIMLFTFTPFTILVTWWWFRQRDYESTEYYAGVGIAWAVIAIVLDYVFIVRLFSSPAYYAPHIYLYYALMFLIPVGVGLYLNRNVVVVKVG
;
A
#
# COMPACT_ATOMS: atom_id res chain seq x y z
N MET A 1 -16.02 -10.67 10.50
CA MET A 1 -15.61 -10.86 9.09
C MET A 1 -15.53 -9.54 8.32
N ASP A 2 -16.25 -8.49 8.73
CA ASP A 2 -16.34 -7.24 7.95
C ASP A 2 -15.07 -6.37 7.87
N ASN A 3 -14.13 -6.51 8.82
CA ASN A 3 -12.89 -5.70 8.82
C ASN A 3 -11.80 -6.29 7.93
N ILE A 4 -11.61 -7.62 7.91
CA ILE A 4 -10.50 -8.22 7.18
C ILE A 4 -10.60 -8.03 5.66
N LEU A 5 -11.80 -8.14 5.08
CA LEU A 5 -12.00 -7.92 3.65
C LEU A 5 -11.80 -6.44 3.28
N LYS A 6 -12.28 -5.53 4.12
CA LYS A 6 -12.08 -4.08 3.94
C LYS A 6 -10.60 -3.72 4.03
N ASP A 7 -9.86 -4.38 4.93
CA ASP A 7 -8.45 -4.08 5.17
C ASP A 7 -7.54 -4.67 4.14
N THR A 8 -7.84 -5.87 3.67
CA THR A 8 -7.05 -6.56 2.65
C THR A 8 -7.43 -6.03 1.27
N ALA A 9 -8.54 -6.54 0.72
CA ALA A 9 -8.97 -6.24 -0.64
C ALA A 9 -9.46 -4.79 -0.78
N GLY A 10 -10.28 -4.30 0.16
CA GLY A 10 -10.86 -2.96 0.05
C GLY A 10 -9.80 -1.86 -0.06
N LEU A 11 -8.96 -1.72 0.97
CA LEU A 11 -7.90 -0.73 0.99
C LEU A 11 -6.78 -1.03 -0.01
N GLY A 12 -6.37 -2.29 -0.14
CA GLY A 12 -5.31 -2.68 -1.08
C GLY A 12 -5.67 -2.32 -2.52
N ILE A 13 -6.89 -2.64 -2.96
CA ILE A 13 -7.39 -2.27 -4.29
C ILE A 13 -7.58 -0.77 -4.39
N LEU A 14 -8.09 -0.09 -3.36
CA LEU A 14 -8.27 1.37 -3.38
C LEU A 14 -6.93 2.09 -3.57
N PHE A 15 -5.90 1.75 -2.80
CA PHE A 15 -4.58 2.36 -2.92
C PHE A 15 -3.95 2.08 -4.28
N TRP A 16 -4.06 0.84 -4.75
CA TRP A 16 -3.58 0.49 -6.09
C TRP A 16 -4.30 1.30 -7.17
N LEU A 17 -5.64 1.38 -7.13
CA LEU A 17 -6.45 2.07 -8.14
C LEU A 17 -6.15 3.57 -8.16
N VAL A 18 -6.07 4.21 -7.00
CA VAL A 18 -5.72 5.62 -6.91
C VAL A 18 -4.30 5.87 -7.46
N GLY A 19 -3.34 5.02 -7.10
CA GLY A 19 -1.97 5.09 -7.64
C GLY A 19 -1.93 4.86 -9.16
N TYR A 20 -2.67 3.88 -9.66
CA TYR A 20 -2.77 3.56 -11.08
C TYR A 20 -3.33 4.74 -11.89
N LEU A 21 -4.44 5.32 -11.46
CA LEU A 21 -5.06 6.47 -12.12
C LEU A 21 -4.15 7.71 -12.06
N ALA A 22 -3.51 7.98 -10.93
CA ALA A 22 -2.55 9.07 -10.81
C ALA A 22 -1.32 8.85 -11.70
N GLY A 23 -0.82 7.62 -11.80
CA GLY A 23 0.26 7.26 -12.72
C GLY A 23 -0.10 7.53 -14.18
N ILE A 24 -1.33 7.17 -14.60
CA ILE A 24 -1.83 7.51 -15.93
C ILE A 24 -1.82 9.03 -16.14
N VAL A 25 -2.30 9.81 -15.18
CA VAL A 25 -2.29 11.28 -15.30
C VAL A 25 -0.86 11.82 -15.46
N VAL A 26 0.07 11.40 -14.60
CA VAL A 26 1.47 11.86 -14.65
C VAL A 26 2.15 11.47 -15.96
N PHE A 27 1.83 10.31 -16.52
CA PHE A 27 2.38 9.84 -17.78
C PHE A 27 2.11 10.80 -18.96
N PHE A 28 0.99 11.53 -18.95
CA PHE A 28 0.64 12.54 -19.96
C PHE A 28 1.19 13.94 -19.67
N THR A 29 2.06 14.09 -18.67
CA THR A 29 2.71 15.36 -18.33
C THR A 29 4.19 15.37 -18.74
N PRO A 30 4.87 16.54 -18.72
CA PRO A 30 6.32 16.61 -18.90
C PRO A 30 7.14 15.82 -17.87
N TYR A 31 6.52 15.34 -16.77
CA TYR A 31 7.21 14.66 -15.68
C TYR A 31 7.23 13.13 -15.80
N LYS A 32 6.83 12.56 -16.95
CA LYS A 32 6.76 11.11 -17.16
C LYS A 32 8.04 10.35 -16.79
N ASP A 33 9.22 10.93 -17.02
CA ASP A 33 10.51 10.27 -16.75
C ASP A 33 10.84 10.24 -15.24
N SER A 34 10.20 11.12 -14.47
CA SER A 34 10.26 11.16 -13.00
C SER A 34 9.03 10.55 -12.33
N MET A 35 8.10 9.98 -13.11
CA MET A 35 6.81 9.49 -12.64
C MET A 35 6.96 8.54 -11.45
N ALA A 36 7.84 7.54 -11.55
CA ALA A 36 8.04 6.56 -10.49
C ALA A 36 8.44 7.20 -9.15
N TRP A 37 9.32 8.20 -9.17
CA TRP A 37 9.75 8.91 -7.97
C TRP A 37 8.66 9.82 -7.43
N ILE A 38 7.95 10.55 -8.29
CA ILE A 38 6.81 11.39 -7.89
C ILE A 38 5.76 10.53 -7.19
N MET A 39 5.39 9.40 -7.81
CA MET A 39 4.42 8.47 -7.26
C MET A 39 4.87 7.94 -5.91
N LEU A 40 6.11 7.46 -5.80
CA LEU A 40 6.66 6.92 -4.56
C LEU A 40 6.65 7.97 -3.43
N PHE A 41 7.20 9.16 -3.64
CA PHE A 41 7.34 10.17 -2.58
C PHE A 41 6.02 10.84 -2.20
N THR A 42 5.03 10.87 -3.09
CA THR A 42 3.74 11.50 -2.82
C THR A 42 2.75 10.51 -2.22
N PHE A 43 2.66 9.29 -2.78
CA PHE A 43 1.67 8.31 -2.33
C PHE A 43 2.13 7.50 -1.11
N THR A 44 3.42 7.27 -0.90
CA THR A 44 3.88 6.57 0.31
C THR A 44 3.45 7.26 1.61
N PRO A 45 3.71 8.57 1.84
CA PRO A 45 3.24 9.24 3.05
C PRO A 45 1.72 9.29 3.12
N PHE A 46 1.03 9.47 1.99
CA PHE A 46 -0.43 9.42 1.94
C PHE A 46 -0.97 8.05 2.41
N THR A 47 -0.46 6.95 1.87
CA THR A 47 -0.85 5.59 2.25
C THR A 47 -0.56 5.33 3.72
N ILE A 48 0.58 5.77 4.26
CA ILE A 48 0.89 5.68 5.69
C ILE A 48 -0.15 6.43 6.53
N LEU A 49 -0.47 7.68 6.18
CA LEU A 49 -1.44 8.49 6.91
C LEU A 49 -2.84 7.89 6.89
N VAL A 50 -3.32 7.42 5.73
CA VAL A 50 -4.63 6.79 5.61
C VAL A 50 -4.65 5.46 6.38
N THR A 51 -3.61 4.63 6.25
CA THR A 51 -3.52 3.35 6.98
C THR A 51 -3.52 3.58 8.49
N TRP A 52 -2.76 4.57 8.96
CA TRP A 52 -2.74 4.95 10.37
C TRP A 52 -4.10 5.44 10.84
N TRP A 53 -4.74 6.35 10.10
CA TRP A 53 -6.06 6.87 10.42
C TRP A 53 -7.14 5.76 10.42
N TRP A 54 -7.01 4.78 9.54
CA TRP A 54 -7.93 3.65 9.45
C TRP A 54 -7.74 2.64 10.58
N PHE A 55 -6.49 2.27 10.88
CA PHE A 55 -6.19 1.27 11.92
C PHE A 55 -6.35 1.82 13.34
N ARG A 56 -6.14 3.12 13.59
CA ARG A 56 -6.26 3.72 14.94
C ARG A 56 -7.68 3.71 15.51
N GLN A 57 -8.68 3.36 14.70
CA GLN A 57 -10.09 3.31 15.11
C GLN A 57 -10.47 1.97 15.77
N ARG A 58 -9.48 1.12 16.05
CA ARG A 58 -9.68 -0.27 16.48
C ARG A 58 -9.04 -0.55 17.81
N ASP A 59 -9.53 -1.63 18.41
CA ASP A 59 -8.83 -2.33 19.48
C ASP A 59 -7.55 -3.01 18.96
N TYR A 60 -6.80 -3.58 19.89
CA TYR A 60 -5.59 -4.36 19.59
C TYR A 60 -5.90 -5.53 18.64
N GLU A 61 -5.10 -5.65 17.59
CA GLU A 61 -5.09 -6.80 16.67
C GLU A 61 -3.71 -7.49 16.72
N SER A 62 -3.61 -8.76 16.37
CA SER A 62 -2.32 -9.46 16.44
C SER A 62 -1.34 -9.01 15.35
N THR A 63 -0.04 -9.26 15.53
CA THR A 63 0.97 -8.96 14.51
C THR A 63 0.73 -9.74 13.22
N GLU A 64 0.25 -10.98 13.36
CA GLU A 64 -0.09 -11.88 12.25
C GLU A 64 -1.24 -11.32 11.41
N TYR A 65 -2.19 -10.62 12.04
CA TYR A 65 -3.26 -9.92 11.33
C TYR A 65 -2.69 -8.89 10.36
N TYR A 66 -1.84 -7.98 10.85
CA TYR A 66 -1.25 -6.93 10.02
C TYR A 66 -0.28 -7.49 8.97
N ALA A 67 0.43 -8.57 9.28
CA ALA A 67 1.25 -9.29 8.30
C ALA A 67 0.38 -9.88 7.18
N GLY A 68 -0.76 -10.47 7.51
CA GLY A 68 -1.73 -10.96 6.54
C GLY A 68 -2.27 -9.84 5.64
N VAL A 69 -2.57 -8.67 6.21
CA VAL A 69 -2.98 -7.48 5.44
C VAL A 69 -1.86 -7.02 4.50
N GLY A 70 -0.63 -6.93 4.98
CA GLY A 70 0.53 -6.55 4.17
C GLY A 70 0.80 -7.52 3.02
N ILE A 71 0.69 -8.82 3.26
CA ILE A 71 0.85 -9.84 2.21
C ILE A 71 -0.24 -9.65 1.16
N ALA A 72 -1.49 -9.49 1.59
CA ALA A 72 -2.60 -9.27 0.66
C ALA A 72 -2.39 -8.04 -0.21
N TRP A 73 -1.93 -6.93 0.38
CA TRP A 73 -1.64 -5.69 -0.36
C TRP A 73 -0.53 -5.85 -1.39
N ALA A 74 0.59 -6.49 -1.01
CA ALA A 74 1.69 -6.75 -1.93
C ALA A 74 1.24 -7.65 -3.09
N VAL A 75 0.46 -8.70 -2.81
CA VAL A 75 -0.07 -9.60 -3.84
C VAL A 75 -1.04 -8.86 -4.77
N ILE A 76 -1.95 -8.05 -4.23
CA ILE A 76 -2.87 -7.22 -5.01
C ILE A 76 -2.09 -6.31 -5.95
N ALA A 77 -1.08 -5.60 -5.44
CA ALA A 77 -0.24 -4.71 -6.25
C ALA A 77 0.45 -5.46 -7.40
N ILE A 78 1.13 -6.57 -7.10
CA ILE A 78 1.84 -7.37 -8.10
C ILE A 78 0.90 -7.88 -9.20
N VAL A 79 -0.26 -8.44 -8.80
CA VAL A 79 -1.23 -9.01 -9.74
C VAL A 79 -1.85 -7.93 -10.61
N LEU A 80 -2.28 -6.82 -10.01
CA LEU A 80 -2.93 -5.75 -10.77
C LEU A 80 -1.93 -5.01 -11.67
N ASP A 81 -0.68 -4.77 -11.23
CA ASP A 81 0.36 -4.20 -12.10
C ASP A 81 0.68 -5.12 -13.27
N TYR A 82 0.77 -6.44 -13.03
CA TYR A 82 0.97 -7.39 -14.11
C TYR A 82 -0.15 -7.31 -15.16
N VAL A 83 -1.42 -7.33 -14.73
CA VAL A 83 -2.57 -7.30 -15.64
C VAL A 83 -2.73 -5.95 -16.34
N PHE A 84 -2.75 -4.86 -15.57
CA PHE A 84 -3.14 -3.53 -16.08
C PHE A 84 -1.97 -2.66 -16.53
N ILE A 85 -0.73 -3.05 -16.25
CA ILE A 85 0.45 -2.30 -16.70
C ILE A 85 1.28 -3.15 -17.66
N VAL A 86 1.79 -4.29 -17.19
CA VAL A 86 2.71 -5.12 -18.00
C VAL A 86 1.98 -5.68 -19.23
N ARG A 87 0.83 -6.32 -19.04
CA ARG A 87 0.07 -6.95 -20.11
C ARG A 87 -0.70 -5.95 -20.96
N LEU A 88 -1.39 -5.00 -20.34
CA LEU A 88 -2.20 -4.02 -21.06
C LEU A 88 -1.36 -3.07 -21.94
N PHE A 89 -0.21 -2.60 -21.44
CA PHE A 89 0.65 -1.67 -22.17
C PHE A 89 1.89 -2.30 -22.83
N SER A 90 2.04 -3.63 -22.75
CA SER A 90 3.19 -4.36 -23.30
C SER A 90 4.54 -3.78 -22.84
N SER A 91 4.69 -3.60 -21.52
CA SER A 91 5.87 -2.97 -20.92
C SER A 91 6.77 -4.00 -20.22
N PRO A 92 7.66 -4.72 -20.94
CA PRO A 92 8.51 -5.75 -20.34
C PRO A 92 9.59 -5.18 -19.40
N ALA A 93 9.95 -3.90 -19.57
CA ALA A 93 10.93 -3.21 -18.74
C ALA A 93 10.34 -2.61 -17.44
N TYR A 94 9.09 -2.94 -17.11
CA TYR A 94 8.39 -2.37 -15.96
C TYR A 94 9.08 -2.67 -14.61
N TYR A 95 9.67 -3.85 -14.45
CA TYR A 95 10.24 -4.31 -13.17
C TYR A 95 11.61 -3.71 -12.83
N ALA A 96 11.63 -2.40 -12.58
CA ALA A 96 12.80 -1.67 -12.10
C ALA A 96 12.94 -1.71 -10.55
N PRO A 97 14.12 -1.43 -9.97
CA PRO A 97 14.35 -1.47 -8.52
C PRO A 97 13.32 -0.72 -7.66
N HIS A 98 12.86 0.43 -8.13
CA HIS A 98 11.86 1.25 -7.42
C HIS A 98 10.46 0.60 -7.35
N ILE A 99 10.14 -0.31 -8.28
CA ILE A 99 8.88 -1.08 -8.26
C ILE A 99 8.94 -2.16 -7.18
N TYR A 100 10.09 -2.83 -7.01
CA TYR A 100 10.27 -3.77 -5.90
C TYR A 100 10.21 -3.08 -4.54
N LEU A 101 10.75 -1.86 -4.44
CA LEU A 101 10.60 -1.02 -3.25
C LEU A 101 9.11 -0.71 -2.98
N TYR A 102 8.35 -0.35 -4.01
CA TYR A 102 6.91 -0.16 -3.90
C TYR A 102 6.19 -1.41 -3.36
N TYR A 103 6.46 -2.61 -3.90
CA TYR A 103 5.86 -3.85 -3.38
C TYR A 103 6.24 -4.13 -1.93
N ALA A 104 7.50 -3.88 -1.56
CA ALA A 104 7.93 -3.98 -0.17
C ALA A 104 7.18 -3.00 0.73
N LEU A 105 6.95 -1.77 0.29
CA LEU A 105 6.18 -0.77 1.04
C LEU A 105 4.72 -1.18 1.22
N MET A 106 4.09 -1.79 0.21
CA MET A 106 2.72 -2.31 0.34
C MET A 106 2.60 -3.35 1.47
N PHE A 107 3.65 -4.11 1.74
CA PHE A 107 3.72 -4.99 2.90
C PHE A 107 4.09 -4.25 4.19
N LEU A 108 5.14 -3.43 4.16
CA LEU A 108 5.73 -2.81 5.35
C LEU A 108 4.82 -1.77 5.99
N ILE A 109 4.01 -1.05 5.21
CA ILE A 109 3.13 0.01 5.73
C ILE A 109 2.08 -0.55 6.71
N PRO A 110 1.20 -1.51 6.33
CA PRO A 110 0.20 -2.03 7.26
C PRO A 110 0.84 -2.72 8.47
N VAL A 111 1.95 -3.43 8.29
CA VAL A 111 2.69 -4.06 9.40
C VAL A 111 3.27 -3.02 10.36
N GLY A 112 4.01 -2.05 9.84
CA GLY A 112 4.66 -1.02 10.64
C GLY A 112 3.66 -0.14 11.38
N VAL A 113 2.59 0.28 10.71
CA VAL A 113 1.52 1.09 11.31
C VAL A 113 0.78 0.30 12.39
N GLY A 114 0.41 -0.95 12.12
CA GLY A 114 -0.27 -1.81 13.08
C GLY A 114 0.55 -2.06 14.34
N LEU A 115 1.85 -2.37 14.18
CA LEU A 115 2.78 -2.55 15.28
C LEU A 115 2.96 -1.28 16.12
N TYR A 116 3.04 -0.11 15.47
CA TYR A 116 3.14 1.17 16.16
C TYR A 116 1.90 1.46 17.01
N LEU A 117 0.70 1.25 16.46
CA LEU A 117 -0.56 1.49 17.17
C LEU A 117 -0.74 0.52 18.35
N ASN A 118 -0.43 -0.77 18.15
CA ASN A 118 -0.52 -1.78 19.19
C ASN A 118 0.35 -1.48 20.41
N ARG A 119 1.57 -0.95 20.20
CA ARG A 119 2.45 -0.54 21.30
C ARG A 119 1.80 0.51 22.19
N ASN A 120 1.11 1.48 21.59
CA ASN A 120 0.45 2.56 22.34
C ASN A 120 -0.74 2.05 23.17
N VAL A 121 -1.47 1.05 22.67
CA VAL A 121 -2.59 0.43 23.41
C VAL A 121 -2.10 -0.34 24.64
N VAL A 122 -0.99 -1.08 24.51
CA VAL A 122 -0.40 -1.83 25.63
C VAL A 122 0.09 -0.88 26.72
N VAL A 123 0.73 0.23 26.37
CA VAL A 123 1.23 1.22 27.34
C VAL A 123 0.09 1.83 28.17
N VAL A 124 -1.05 2.17 27.54
CA VAL A 124 -2.20 2.76 28.25
C VAL A 124 -2.88 1.78 29.21
N LYS A 125 -2.82 0.46 28.97
CA LYS A 125 -3.46 -0.55 29.83
C LYS A 125 -2.59 -0.99 31.02
N VAL A 126 -1.30 -0.67 31.02
CA VAL A 126 -0.33 -1.13 32.05
C VAL A 126 0.07 0.00 33.01
N GLY A 127 -0.23 1.27 32.68
CA GLY A 127 -0.09 2.43 33.58
C GLY A 127 -1.39 2.78 34.27
#